data_AF-A0A2V6G025-F1
#
_entry.id   AF-A0A2V6G025-F1
#
_cell.length_a   1.000
_cell.length_b   1.000
_cell.length_c   1.000
_cell.angle_alpha   90.00
_cell.angle_beta   90.00
_cell.angle_gamma   90.00
#
_symmetry.space_group_name_H-M   'P 1'
#
loop_
_entity.id
_entity.type
_entity.pdbx_description
1 polymer ?
#
loop_
_entity_poly.entity_id
_entity_poly.type
_entity_poly.pdbx_seq_one_letter_code
_entity_poly.pdbx_strand_id
1 'polypeptide(L)' 'MVLRGSKQRLALAVVLLGLCANARAAVQLGIDVLADNNYAQLRGKRVGLITNQTGVNSRETRTRVLLLTAYSL' A
#
# COMPACT_ATOMS: atom_id res chain seq x y z
N MET A 1 -8.71 -42.60 24.00
CA MET A 1 -8.47 -42.26 22.58
C MET A 1 -8.94 -40.83 22.23
N VAL A 2 -8.78 -39.83 23.12
CA VAL A 2 -9.24 -38.44 22.91
C VAL A 2 -8.07 -37.43 22.78
N LEU A 3 -6.89 -37.78 23.30
CA LEU A 3 -5.72 -36.89 23.34
C LEU A 3 -5.01 -36.66 21.98
N ARG A 4 -5.29 -37.44 20.94
CA ARG A 4 -4.60 -37.31 19.63
C ARG A 4 -5.18 -36.17 18.79
N GLY A 5 -6.50 -35.97 18.84
CA GLY A 5 -7.20 -34.92 18.10
C GLY A 5 -7.00 -33.51 18.67
N SER A 6 -6.86 -33.36 19.99
CA SER A 6 -6.61 -32.05 20.62
C SER A 6 -5.23 -31.49 20.29
N LYS A 7 -4.19 -32.33 20.24
CA LYS A 7 -2.83 -31.94 19.84
C LYS A 7 -2.76 -31.50 18.37
N GLN A 8 -3.46 -32.19 17.49
CA GLN A 8 -3.53 -31.83 16.06
C GLN A 8 -4.27 -30.50 15.85
N ARG A 9 -5.36 -30.26 16.59
CA ARG A 9 -6.08 -28.98 16.56
C ARG A 9 -5.23 -27.84 17.10
N LEU A 10 -4.48 -28.08 18.17
CA LEU A 10 -3.58 -27.08 18.76
C LEU A 10 -2.43 -26.73 17.80
N ALA A 11 -1.83 -27.75 17.17
CA ALA A 11 -0.79 -27.56 16.16
C ALA A 11 -1.31 -26.74 14.96
N LEU A 12 -2.51 -27.05 14.47
CA LEU A 12 -3.13 -26.30 13.38
C LEU A 12 -3.41 -24.85 13.77
N ALA A 13 -3.90 -24.61 14.99
CA ALA A 13 -4.16 -23.27 15.49
C ALA A 13 -2.88 -22.42 15.58
N VAL A 14 -1.78 -23.01 16.06
CA VAL A 14 -0.47 -22.33 16.14
C VAL A 14 0.05 -21.98 14.75
N VAL A 15 -0.10 -22.88 13.77
CA VAL A 15 0.30 -22.61 12.37
C VAL A 15 -0.53 -21.47 11.78
N LEU A 16 -1.85 -21.48 11.97
CA LEU A 16 -2.74 -20.42 11.48
C LEU A 16 -2.45 -19.06 12.13
N LEU A 17 -2.15 -19.03 13.42
CA LEU A 17 -1.72 -17.82 14.14
C LEU A 17 -0.39 -17.28 13.59
N GLY A 18 0.58 -18.16 13.30
CA GLY A 18 1.85 -17.77 12.68
C GLY A 18 1.70 -17.19 11.28
N LEU A 19 0.76 -17.71 10.48
CA LEU A 19 0.44 -17.19 9.14
C LEU A 19 -0.17 -15.79 9.19
N CYS A 20 -1.06 -15.52 10.16
CA CYS A 20 -1.71 -14.21 10.29
C CYS A 20 -0.81 -13.14 10.94
N ALA A 21 0.28 -13.52 11.62
CA ALA A 21 1.14 -12.60 12.37
C ALA A 21 1.89 -11.57 11.48
N ASN A 22 1.99 -11.81 10.16
CA ASN A 22 2.68 -10.91 9.23
C ASN A 22 1.76 -9.91 8.50
N ALA A 23 0.49 -9.80 8.90
CA ALA A 23 -0.42 -8.80 8.33
C ALA A 23 -0.02 -7.39 8.79
N ARG A 24 0.82 -6.70 8.00
CA ARG A 24 1.06 -5.26 8.18
C ARG A 24 -0.13 -4.49 7.58
N ALA A 25 -0.78 -3.66 8.39
CA ALA A 25 -1.72 -2.66 7.89
C ALA A 25 -0.92 -1.58 7.14
N ALA A 26 -0.63 -1.82 5.86
CA ALA A 26 0.02 -0.85 5.00
C ALA A 26 -1.05 0.12 4.48
N VAL A 27 -0.86 1.41 4.75
CA VAL A 27 -1.67 2.47 4.13
C VAL A 27 -1.06 2.79 2.77
N GLN A 28 -1.88 2.77 1.72
CA GLN A 28 -1.45 3.24 0.42
C GLN A 28 -1.48 4.77 0.40
N LEU A 29 -0.39 5.40 -0.05
CA LEU A 29 -0.31 6.85 -0.12
C LEU A 29 -1.20 7.36 -1.26
N GLY A 30 -1.82 8.54 -1.07
CA GLY A 30 -2.72 9.11 -2.08
C GLY A 30 -2.06 9.33 -3.44
N ILE A 31 -0.76 9.66 -3.49
CA ILE A 31 -0.03 9.80 -4.75
C ILE A 31 0.18 8.47 -5.47
N ASP A 32 0.36 7.35 -4.74
CA ASP A 32 0.43 6.02 -5.32
C ASP A 32 -0.92 5.61 -5.91
N VAL A 33 -2.02 5.91 -5.19
CA VAL A 33 -3.39 5.69 -5.71
C VAL A 33 -3.65 6.49 -6.99
N LEU A 34 -3.18 7.74 -7.07
CA LEU A 34 -3.30 8.54 -8.30
C LEU A 34 -2.48 7.94 -9.44
N ALA A 35 -1.25 7.47 -9.17
CA ALA A 35 -0.40 6.84 -10.17
C ALA A 35 -0.99 5.52 -10.69
N ASP A 36 -1.49 4.66 -9.81
CA ASP A 36 -2.16 3.40 -10.18
C ASP A 36 -3.39 3.63 -11.08
N ASN A 37 -4.08 4.76 -10.88
CA ASN A 37 -5.21 5.18 -11.71
C ASN A 37 -4.80 6.04 -12.92
N ASN A 38 -3.52 6.03 -13.32
CA ASN A 38 -2.97 6.81 -14.44
C ASN A 38 -3.31 8.31 -14.36
N TYR A 39 -3.40 8.85 -13.15
CA TYR A 39 -3.77 10.24 -12.89
C TYR A 39 -5.11 10.67 -13.52
N ALA A 40 -6.03 9.74 -13.77
CA ALA A 40 -7.28 9.99 -14.48
C ALA A 40 -8.09 11.13 -13.86
N GLN A 41 -8.10 11.25 -12.53
CA GLN A 41 -8.79 12.31 -11.80
C GLN A 41 -8.24 13.73 -12.10
N LEU A 42 -6.98 13.83 -12.53
CA LEU A 42 -6.30 15.10 -12.80
C LEU A 42 -6.31 15.49 -14.28
N ARG A 43 -6.68 14.57 -15.18
CA ARG A 43 -6.60 14.79 -16.63
C ARG A 43 -7.43 16.00 -17.08
N GLY A 44 -6.82 16.84 -17.92
CA GLY A 44 -7.43 18.06 -18.46
C GLY A 44 -7.59 19.20 -17.44
N LYS A 45 -7.09 19.05 -16.20
CA LYS A 45 -7.14 20.08 -15.18
C LYS A 45 -5.80 20.81 -15.08
N ARG A 46 -5.84 22.12 -14.82
CA ARG A 46 -4.67 22.88 -14.39
C ARG A 46 -4.48 22.64 -12.89
N VAL A 47 -3.45 21.90 -12.51
CA VAL A 47 -3.22 21.47 -11.12
C VAL A 47 -2.11 22.30 -10.49
N GLY A 48 -2.45 23.02 -9.41
CA GLY A 48 -1.46 23.61 -8.50
C GLY A 48 -1.04 22.58 -7.44
N LEU A 49 0.27 22.41 -7.24
CA LEU A 49 0.82 21.49 -6.24
C LEU A 49 1.24 22.26 -4.98
N ILE A 50 0.61 21.97 -3.85
CA ILE A 50 1.08 22.39 -2.52
C ILE A 50 1.78 21.18 -1.89
N THR A 51 3.07 21.31 -1.57
CA THR A 51 3.87 20.23 -1.00
C THR A 51 5.00 20.79 -0.14
N ASN A 52 5.57 19.94 0.71
CA ASN A 52 6.82 20.16 1.43
C ASN A 52 7.81 19.01 1.12
N GLN A 53 8.88 18.89 1.90
CA GLN A 53 9.88 17.82 1.75
C GLN A 53 9.35 16.40 1.99
N THR A 54 8.23 16.24 2.71
CA THR A 54 7.64 14.92 3.02
C THR A 54 6.69 14.42 1.93
N GLY A 55 6.40 15.24 0.91
CA GLY A 55 5.58 14.85 -0.24
C GLY A 55 6.34 13.91 -1.18
N VAL A 56 6.31 12.62 -0.85
CA VAL A 56 6.92 11.52 -1.61
C VAL A 56 5.96 10.35 -1.77
N ASN A 57 6.21 9.47 -2.73
CA ASN A 57 5.49 8.20 -2.86
C ASN A 57 6.13 7.08 -2.01
N SER A 58 5.59 5.87 -2.09
CA SER A 58 6.12 4.69 -1.37
C SER A 58 7.55 4.30 -1.73
N ARG A 59 8.13 4.88 -2.79
CA ARG A 59 9.51 4.71 -3.25
C ARG A 59 10.35 5.96 -3.04
N GLU A 60 9.92 6.86 -2.15
CA GLU A 60 10.60 8.11 -1.80
C GLU A 60 10.79 9.11 -2.97
N THR A 61 10.07 8.91 -4.06
CA THR A 61 10.08 9.84 -5.20
C THR A 61 9.18 11.02 -4.91
N ARG A 62 9.71 12.24 -5.05
CA ARG A 62 8.98 13.49 -4.77
C ARG A 62 7.73 13.62 -5.66
N THR A 63 6.61 14.01 -5.06
CA THR A 63 5.32 14.20 -5.75
C THR A 63 5.42 15.15 -6.95
N ARG A 64 6.26 16.20 -6.85
CA ARG A 64 6.48 17.15 -7.98
C ARG A 64 7.06 16.49 -9.22
N VAL A 65 7.91 15.48 -9.06
CA VAL A 65 8.55 14.77 -10.18
C VAL A 65 7.53 13.85 -10.85
N LEU A 66 6.78 13.10 -10.04
CA LEU A 66 5.73 12.20 -10.52
C LEU A 66 4.68 12.93 -11.35
N LEU A 67 4.18 14.07 -10.86
CA LEU A 67 3.22 14.87 -11.60
C LEU A 67 3.83 15.45 -12.87
N LEU A 68 5.07 15.97 -12.85
CA LEU A 68 5.71 16.49 -14.07
C LEU A 68 5.84 15.41 -15.16
N THR A 69 6.25 14.20 -14.77
CA THR A 69 6.34 13.06 -15.70
C THR A 69 4.96 12.68 -16.26
N ALA A 70 3.91 12.71 -15.44
CA ALA A 70 2.55 12.37 -15.86
C ALA A 70 1.97 13.32 -16.92
N TYR A 71 2.32 14.62 -16.89
CA TYR A 71 1.86 15.60 -17.88
C TYR A 71 2.75 15.68 -19.13
N SER A 72 3.87 14.94 -19.16
CA SER A 72 4.80 14.91 -20.30
C SER A 72 4.54 13.74 -21.26
N LEU A 73 3.54 12.90 -20.96
CA LEU A 73 3.09 11.74 -21.73
C LEU A 73 1.73 12.03 -22.37
#